data_AF-A0ABD5PTW4-F1
#
_entry.id   AF-A0ABD5PTW4-F1
#
_cell.length_a   1.000
_cell.length_b   1.000
_cell.length_c   1.000
_cell.angle_alpha   90.00
_cell.angle_beta   90.00
_cell.angle_gamma   90.00
#
_symmetry.space_group_name_H-M   'P 1'
#
loop_
_entity.id
_entity.type
_entity.pdbx_description
1 polymer ?
#
loop_
_entity_poly.entity_id
_entity_poly.type
_entity_poly.pdbx_seq_one_letter_code
_entity_poly.pdbx_strand_id
1 'polypeptide(L)'
;MRSLLTYVGSITLLGHGMVHLLGTAVYFELADVAEFPYKTTLLGSAVNVGDVGMRVFGVLWAVAAFGFVAGAGALLTDWGRWPLLVGAVAVFSLALTVLDYTVAYAGIVVNLGILVAVVYSQFI
;
A
#
# COMPACT_ATOMS: atom_id res chain seq x y z
N MET A 1 -10.23 22.65 14.23
CA MET A 1 -8.77 22.82 14.02
C MET A 1 -8.21 21.46 13.63
N ARG A 2 -7.58 21.31 12.46
CA ARG A 2 -6.97 20.03 12.07
C ARG A 2 -5.64 19.87 12.79
N SER A 3 -5.41 18.71 13.38
CA SER A 3 -4.18 18.45 14.13
C SER A 3 -3.01 18.21 13.18
N LEU A 4 -1.78 18.44 13.65
CA LEU A 4 -0.57 18.06 12.92
C LEU A 4 -0.58 16.57 12.53
N LEU A 5 -1.17 15.72 13.39
CA LEU A 5 -1.31 14.28 13.17
C LEU A 5 -2.16 13.96 11.93
N THR A 6 -3.24 14.72 11.68
CA THR A 6 -4.05 14.56 10.47
C THR A 6 -3.21 14.78 9.21
N TYR A 7 -2.41 15.86 9.18
CA TYR A 7 -1.57 16.17 8.02
C TYR A 7 -0.47 15.14 7.82
N VAL A 8 0.24 14.76 8.89
CA VAL A 8 1.29 13.73 8.84
C VAL A 8 0.70 12.40 8.37
N GLY A 9 -0.45 12.00 8.91
CA GLY A 9 -1.17 10.80 8.49
C GLY A 9 -1.54 10.83 7.01
N SER A 10 -2.16 11.91 6.53
CA SER A 10 -2.54 12.04 5.12
C SER A 10 -1.34 12.05 4.17
N ILE A 11 -0.24 12.73 4.53
CA ILE A 11 0.99 12.73 3.74
C ILE A 11 1.59 11.32 3.70
N THR A 12 1.59 10.61 4.83
CA THR A 12 2.08 9.23 4.91
C THR A 12 1.25 8.30 4.00
N LEU A 13 -0.07 8.40 4.06
CA LEU A 13 -0.98 7.60 3.24
C LEU A 13 -0.78 7.92 1.74
N LEU A 14 -0.67 9.19 1.37
CA LEU A 14 -0.39 9.59 -0.02
C LEU A 14 0.98 9.07 -0.49
N GLY A 15 2.03 9.26 0.30
CA GLY A 15 3.38 8.81 0.00
C GLY A 15 3.44 7.30 -0.23
N HIS A 16 2.86 6.54 0.69
CA HIS A 16 2.78 5.08 0.57
C HIS A 16 1.94 4.64 -0.64
N GLY A 17 0.79 5.28 -0.87
CA GLY A 17 -0.03 5.04 -2.05
C GLY A 17 0.72 5.28 -3.37
N MET A 18 1.54 6.34 -3.46
CA MET A 18 2.37 6.60 -4.64
C MET A 18 3.44 5.54 -4.85
N VAL A 19 4.05 5.01 -3.79
CA VAL A 19 5.01 3.90 -3.90
C VAL A 19 4.34 2.64 -4.48
N HIS A 20 3.06 2.40 -4.19
CA HIS A 20 2.33 1.29 -4.83
C HIS A 20 2.19 1.46 -6.35
N LEU A 21 2.13 2.69 -6.86
CA LEU A 21 2.13 2.92 -8.31
C LEU A 21 3.45 2.53 -8.98
N LEU A 22 4.58 2.56 -8.26
CA LEU A 22 5.85 2.04 -8.77
C LEU A 22 5.77 0.54 -9.01
N GLY A 23 5.21 -0.23 -8.06
CA GLY A 23 5.01 -1.67 -8.24
C GLY A 23 4.03 -1.98 -9.37
N THR A 24 2.95 -1.20 -9.53
CA THR A 24 2.09 -1.29 -10.72
C THR A 24 2.88 -1.05 -12.00
N ALA A 25 3.68 0.02 -12.07
CA ALA A 25 4.44 0.34 -13.27
C ALA A 25 5.46 -0.76 -13.62
N VAL A 26 6.19 -1.27 -12.64
CA VAL A 26 7.14 -2.39 -12.81
C VAL A 26 6.42 -3.66 -13.28
N TYR A 27 5.30 -4.03 -12.66
CA TYR A 27 4.57 -5.27 -12.99
C TYR A 27 3.76 -5.23 -14.28
N PHE A 28 3.59 -4.04 -14.85
CA PHE A 28 3.13 -3.85 -16.22
C PHE A 28 4.29 -3.61 -17.21
N GLU A 29 5.54 -3.71 -16.76
CA GLU A 29 6.74 -3.47 -17.57
C GLU A 29 6.77 -2.05 -18.18
N LEU A 30 6.13 -1.08 -17.52
CA LEU A 30 6.07 0.33 -17.94
C LEU A 30 7.27 1.15 -17.45
N ALA A 31 7.98 0.62 -16.44
CA ALA A 31 9.16 1.24 -15.85
C ALA A 31 10.14 0.15 -15.42
N ASP A 32 11.43 0.45 -15.51
CA ASP A 32 12.51 -0.37 -14.97
C ASP A 32 13.12 0.34 -13.76
N VAL A 33 13.17 -0.37 -12.63
CA VAL A 33 13.66 0.14 -11.35
C VAL A 33 14.65 -0.89 -10.82
N ALA A 34 15.92 -0.50 -10.68
CA ALA A 34 17.01 -1.43 -10.36
C ALA A 34 16.78 -2.18 -9.04
N GLU A 35 16.25 -1.50 -8.03
CA GLU A 35 15.95 -2.07 -6.72
C GLU A 35 14.61 -2.83 -6.68
N PHE A 36 13.81 -2.74 -7.74
CA PHE A 36 12.50 -3.38 -7.86
C PHE A 36 12.31 -3.94 -9.28
N PRO A 37 13.07 -4.99 -9.66
CA PRO A 37 13.01 -5.54 -11.01
C PRO A 37 11.73 -6.35 -11.26
N TYR A 38 11.31 -6.39 -12.52
CA TYR A 38 10.24 -7.28 -12.97
C TYR A 38 10.59 -8.76 -12.71
N LYS A 39 9.61 -9.53 -12.27
CA LYS A 39 9.72 -10.96 -11.98
C LYS A 39 8.35 -11.61 -12.06
N THR A 40 8.30 -12.93 -12.28
CA THR A 40 7.05 -13.72 -12.35
C THR A 40 6.75 -14.54 -11.10
N THR A 41 7.54 -14.36 -10.04
CA THR A 41 7.45 -15.17 -8.83
C THR A 41 7.22 -14.35 -7.57
N LEU A 42 6.39 -14.88 -6.67
CA LEU A 42 6.09 -14.36 -5.34
C LEU A 42 6.65 -15.29 -4.25
N LEU A 43 6.61 -14.82 -3.00
CA LEU A 43 7.03 -15.54 -1.79
C LEU A 43 8.46 -16.08 -1.87
N GLY A 44 9.41 -15.25 -2.33
CA GLY A 44 10.82 -15.64 -2.43
C GLY A 44 11.03 -16.76 -3.45
N SER A 45 10.40 -16.63 -4.62
CA SER A 45 10.46 -17.61 -5.72
C SER A 45 9.73 -18.93 -5.46
N ALA A 46 9.01 -19.08 -4.35
CA ALA A 46 8.23 -20.28 -4.04
C ALA A 46 6.97 -20.45 -4.92
N VAL A 47 6.39 -19.36 -5.42
CA VAL A 47 5.17 -19.38 -6.24
C VAL A 47 5.41 -18.63 -7.54
N ASN A 48 5.36 -19.32 -8.67
CA ASN A 48 5.38 -18.69 -9.99
C ASN A 48 3.95 -18.45 -10.47
N VAL A 49 3.60 -17.19 -10.75
CA VAL A 49 2.27 -16.78 -11.22
C VAL A 49 2.26 -16.42 -12.72
N GLY A 50 3.42 -16.44 -13.37
CA GLY A 50 3.60 -16.06 -14.77
C GLY A 50 3.30 -14.57 -15.04
N ASP A 51 3.42 -14.16 -16.30
CA ASP A 51 3.28 -12.75 -16.67
C ASP A 51 1.85 -12.23 -16.45
N VAL A 52 0.84 -13.05 -16.78
CA VAL A 52 -0.57 -12.68 -16.57
C VAL A 52 -0.85 -12.50 -15.08
N GLY A 53 -0.36 -13.42 -14.23
CA GLY A 53 -0.53 -13.33 -12.78
C GLY A 53 0.14 -12.09 -12.19
N MET A 54 1.32 -11.71 -12.69
CA MET A 54 1.99 -10.49 -12.25
C MET A 54 1.31 -9.21 -12.71
N ARG A 55 0.72 -9.19 -13.90
CA ARG A 55 -0.09 -8.04 -14.33
C ARG A 55 -1.34 -7.89 -13.46
N VAL A 56 -2.01 -8.99 -13.11
CA VAL A 56 -3.11 -8.96 -12.13
C VAL A 56 -2.60 -8.46 -10.78
N PHE A 57 -1.43 -8.91 -10.33
CA PHE A 57 -0.80 -8.41 -9.12
C PHE A 57 -0.51 -6.90 -9.20
N GLY A 58 -0.03 -6.39 -10.33
CA GLY A 58 0.13 -4.96 -10.59
C GLY A 58 -1.18 -4.16 -10.48
N VAL A 59 -2.30 -4.73 -10.92
CA VAL A 59 -3.64 -4.12 -10.72
C VAL A 59 -3.99 -4.08 -9.23
N LEU A 60 -3.71 -5.13 -8.48
CA LEU A 60 -3.95 -5.15 -7.03
C LEU A 60 -3.11 -4.07 -6.31
N TRP A 61 -1.87 -3.84 -6.73
CA TRP A 61 -1.05 -2.72 -6.25
C TRP A 61 -1.70 -1.37 -6.57
N ALA A 62 -2.27 -1.19 -7.77
CA ALA A 62 -2.99 0.04 -8.11
C ALA A 62 -4.23 0.25 -7.23
N VAL A 63 -4.97 -0.82 -6.93
CA VAL A 63 -6.11 -0.78 -5.99
C VAL A 63 -5.65 -0.31 -4.61
N ALA A 64 -4.52 -0.80 -4.11
CA ALA A 64 -3.95 -0.33 -2.85
C ALA A 64 -3.56 1.16 -2.93
N ALA A 65 -2.93 1.59 -4.02
CA ALA A 65 -2.56 2.98 -4.26
C ALA A 65 -3.77 3.92 -4.17
N PHE A 66 -4.82 3.64 -4.93
CA PHE A 66 -6.05 4.44 -4.91
C PHE A 66 -6.77 4.36 -3.56
N GLY A 67 -6.75 3.20 -2.91
CA GLY A 67 -7.29 3.02 -1.56
C GLY A 67 -6.62 3.94 -0.54
N PHE A 68 -5.29 4.08 -0.58
CA PHE A 68 -4.57 4.98 0.32
C PHE A 68 -4.79 6.45 0.00
N VAL A 69 -4.88 6.82 -1.28
CA VAL A 69 -5.26 8.19 -1.68
C VAL A 69 -6.66 8.53 -1.18
N ALA A 70 -7.63 7.63 -1.34
CA ALA A 70 -8.96 7.78 -0.80
C ALA A 70 -8.95 7.85 0.73
N GLY A 71 -8.13 7.03 1.39
CA GLY A 71 -7.91 7.07 2.84
C GLY A 71 -7.35 8.40 3.33
N ALA A 72 -6.37 8.96 2.62
CA ALA A 72 -5.82 10.28 2.91
C ALA A 72 -6.89 11.37 2.78
N GLY A 73 -7.69 11.32 1.72
CA GLY A 73 -8.83 12.22 1.50
C GLY A 73 -9.88 12.09 2.59
N ALA A 74 -10.25 10.87 3.00
CA ALA A 74 -11.18 10.59 4.08
C ALA A 74 -10.69 11.12 5.44
N LEU A 75 -9.40 10.92 5.75
CA LEU A 75 -8.79 11.46 6.96
C LEU A 75 -8.76 12.99 6.92
N LEU A 76 -8.46 13.58 5.76
CA LEU A 76 -8.55 15.03 5.59
C LEU A 76 -9.99 15.48 5.81
N THR A 77 -10.99 14.98 5.10
CA THR A 77 -12.37 15.47 5.22
C THR A 77 -13.07 15.13 6.53
N ASP A 78 -12.35 14.52 7.49
CA ASP A 78 -12.87 14.06 8.77
C ASP A 78 -14.07 13.12 8.59
N TRP A 79 -13.99 12.27 7.57
CA TRP A 79 -15.05 11.31 7.30
C TRP A 79 -15.06 10.26 8.40
N GLY A 80 -16.15 10.15 9.16
CA GLY A 80 -16.22 9.27 10.35
C GLY A 80 -15.96 7.77 10.11
N ARG A 81 -15.87 7.31 8.85
CA ARG A 81 -15.50 5.93 8.48
C ARG A 81 -14.06 5.80 7.96
N TRP A 82 -13.24 6.85 8.06
CA TRP A 82 -11.84 6.80 7.66
C TRP A 82 -11.05 5.66 8.33
N PRO A 83 -11.27 5.27 9.62
CA PRO A 83 -10.49 4.20 10.23
C PRO A 83 -10.76 2.85 9.56
N LEU A 84 -12.02 2.57 9.23
CA LEU A 84 -12.41 1.36 8.54
C LEU A 84 -11.80 1.29 7.14
N LEU A 85 -11.87 2.39 6.37
CA LEU A 85 -11.29 2.46 5.03
C LEU A 85 -9.77 2.25 5.08
N VAL A 86 -9.07 3.06 5.88
CA VAL A 86 -7.60 2.98 5.98
C VAL A 86 -7.15 1.63 6.52
N GLY A 87 -7.83 1.10 7.54
CA GLY A 87 -7.54 -0.23 8.09
C GLY A 87 -7.71 -1.34 7.06
N ALA A 88 -8.81 -1.35 6.30
CA ALA A 88 -9.06 -2.35 5.26
C ALA A 88 -8.00 -2.28 4.14
N VAL A 89 -7.67 -1.07 3.67
CA VAL A 89 -6.64 -0.86 2.64
C VAL A 89 -5.26 -1.27 3.16
N ALA A 90 -4.92 -0.95 4.42
CA ALA A 90 -3.65 -1.32 5.02
C ALA A 90 -3.50 -2.84 5.21
N VAL A 91 -4.56 -3.56 5.60
CA VAL A 91 -4.54 -5.03 5.65
C VAL A 91 -4.36 -5.63 4.26
N PHE A 92 -5.10 -5.13 3.27
CA PHE A 92 -4.97 -5.58 1.89
C PHE A 92 -3.55 -5.33 1.35
N SER A 93 -3.03 -4.12 1.55
CA SER A 93 -1.67 -3.74 1.16
C SER A 93 -0.61 -4.57 1.88
N LEU A 94 -0.80 -4.85 3.18
CA LEU A 94 0.10 -5.70 3.95
C LEU A 94 0.20 -7.08 3.30
N ALA A 95 -0.93 -7.69 2.91
CA ALA A 95 -0.94 -8.97 2.21
C ALA A 95 -0.12 -8.92 0.90
N LEU A 96 -0.27 -7.87 0.09
CA LEU A 96 0.53 -7.69 -1.13
C LEU A 96 2.03 -7.59 -0.81
N THR A 97 2.41 -6.77 0.17
CA THR A 97 3.82 -6.58 0.54
C THR A 97 4.44 -7.81 1.18
N VAL A 98 3.66 -8.65 1.86
CA VAL A 98 4.11 -9.95 2.38
C VAL A 98 4.29 -10.97 1.26
N LEU A 99 3.35 -11.03 0.30
CA LEU A 99 3.49 -11.89 -0.88
C LEU A 99 4.75 -11.55 -1.68
N ASP A 100 5.16 -10.28 -1.64
CA ASP A 100 6.27 -9.75 -2.41
C ASP A 100 7.46 -9.26 -1.56
N TYR A 101 7.61 -9.83 -0.36
CA TYR A 101 8.50 -9.31 0.68
C TYR A 101 9.96 -9.11 0.26
N THR A 102 10.46 -9.89 -0.70
CA THR A 102 11.85 -9.80 -1.19
C THR A 102 12.24 -8.43 -1.74
N VAL A 103 11.26 -7.66 -2.22
CA VAL A 103 11.44 -6.31 -2.79
C VAL A 103 10.57 -5.29 -2.05
N ALA A 104 9.42 -5.70 -1.52
CA ALA A 104 8.45 -4.82 -0.89
C ALA A 104 8.51 -4.79 0.67
N TYR A 105 9.62 -5.23 1.28
CA TYR A 105 9.74 -5.36 2.76
C TYR A 105 9.47 -4.06 3.52
N ALA A 106 9.87 -2.90 2.98
CA ALA A 106 9.61 -1.61 3.62
C ALA A 106 8.10 -1.33 3.74
N GLY A 107 7.32 -1.79 2.77
CA GLY A 107 5.86 -1.68 2.79
C GLY A 107 5.21 -2.46 3.93
N ILE A 108 5.81 -3.56 4.39
CA ILE A 108 5.33 -4.31 5.57
C ILE A 108 5.39 -3.41 6.81
N VAL A 109 6.54 -2.77 7.04
CA VAL A 109 6.76 -1.90 8.21
C VAL A 109 5.79 -0.71 8.18
N VAL A 110 5.63 -0.07 7.01
CA VAL A 110 4.72 1.06 6.84
C VAL A 110 3.27 0.65 7.10
N ASN A 111 2.81 -0.48 6.55
CA ASN A 111 1.46 -0.98 6.77
C ASN A 111 1.18 -1.31 8.24
N LEU A 112 2.13 -1.93 8.94
CA LEU A 112 2.00 -2.19 10.37
C LEU A 112 1.92 -0.89 11.17
N GLY A 113 2.74 0.12 10.84
CA GLY A 113 2.67 1.44 11.46
C GLY A 113 1.31 2.13 11.24
N ILE A 114 0.77 2.07 10.03
CA ILE A 114 -0.57 2.59 9.70
C ILE A 114 -1.64 1.86 10.52
N LEU A 115 -1.59 0.53 10.60
CA LEU A 115 -2.56 -0.26 11.36
C LEU A 115 -2.53 0.07 12.85
N VAL A 116 -1.33 0.19 13.44
CA VAL A 116 -1.16 0.62 14.83
C VAL A 116 -1.75 2.01 15.03
N ALA A 117 -1.49 2.95 14.12
CA ALA A 117 -2.03 4.31 14.20
C ALA A 117 -3.57 4.34 14.09
N VAL A 118 -4.15 3.54 13.20
CA VAL A 118 -5.61 3.38 13.05
C VAL A 118 -6.23 2.79 14.31
N VAL A 119 -5.63 1.75 14.88
CA VAL A 119 -6.13 1.14 16.12
C VAL A 119 -6.04 2.13 17.28
N TYR A 120 -4.88 2.78 17.44
CA TYR A 120 -4.67 3.78 18.49
C TYR A 120 -5.63 4.96 18.39
N SER A 121 -5.98 5.41 17.19
CA SER A 121 -6.91 6.52 16.99
C SER A 121 -8.34 6.23 17.45
N GLN A 122 -8.70 4.96 17.70
CA GLN A 122 -10.02 4.58 18.21
C GLN A 122 -10.14 4.71 19.74
N PHE A 123 -9.04 4.97 20.44
CA PHE A 123 -9.00 5.07 21.90
C PHE A 123 -8.78 6.50 22.41
N ILE A 124 -8.63 7.47 21.50
CA ILE A 124 -8.42 8.90 21.77
C ILE A 124 -9.62 9.72 21.31
#